data_AF-A0A6A7AY02-F1
#
_entry.id   AF-A0A6A7AY02-F1
#
_cell.length_a   1.000
_cell.length_b   1.000
_cell.length_c   1.000
_cell.angle_alpha   90.00
_cell.angle_beta   90.00
_cell.angle_gamma   90.00
#
_symmetry.space_group_name_H-M   'P 1'
#
loop_
_entity.id
_entity.type
_entity.pdbx_description
1 polymer ?
#
loop_
_entity_poly.entity_id
_entity_poly.type
_entity_poly.pdbx_seq_one_letter_code
_entity_poly.pdbx_strand_id
1 'polypeptide(L)'
;MFSLRSIVLLVVSYVVIPRLTFLPQNVHSLLIVFGPFLIPRALDWVNVSRTTNSSVPVRPVPPRVKHALNLLFLSACVFFVLSFARFAPENIFIQTRSHIRTETSVIFARLRHLRPLTAGDEALRVKFNYTRNKLLYLAYGPDTLLNCNWCADANGDDQMYYFLYSLPGILAPHILQLGALGVATSSFVGAEASRVRTHATIAGVVMLAGECWYMFSYNLEHNKRAFTIQQLDSAFWRVRFIRYITFAVVDLALALVLWATSTNRWLSKPLSIAERLETATKQSEDTLNKLRALGLLTNSVNRDAALRGVREEYWRTEGQIMAEMVQDEAVTEQINRVINKMDFSALQGRVGEVADGILKGIDGLRASQIVVESDMSD
;
A
#
# COMPACT_ATOMS: atom_id res chain seq x y z
N MET A 1 -18.49 -24.88 -24.89
CA MET A 1 -19.34 -25.05 -23.69
C MET A 1 -19.11 -23.86 -22.78
N PHE A 2 -20.12 -23.01 -22.57
CA PHE A 2 -19.99 -21.86 -21.67
C PHE A 2 -19.89 -22.35 -20.22
N SER A 3 -18.83 -21.96 -19.51
CA SER A 3 -18.72 -22.30 -18.09
C SER A 3 -19.82 -21.57 -17.31
N LEU A 4 -20.38 -22.21 -16.27
CA LEU A 4 -21.39 -21.59 -15.40
C LEU A 4 -20.91 -20.22 -14.86
N ARG A 5 -19.60 -20.10 -14.65
CA ARG A 5 -18.89 -18.88 -14.24
C ARG A 5 -18.99 -17.77 -15.28
N SER A 6 -18.88 -18.10 -16.57
CA SER A 6 -19.05 -17.14 -17.68
C SER A 6 -20.49 -16.64 -17.78
N ILE A 7 -21.49 -17.50 -17.49
CA ILE A 7 -22.91 -17.13 -17.49
C ILE A 7 -23.22 -16.17 -16.33
N VAL A 8 -22.73 -16.47 -15.11
CA VAL A 8 -22.89 -15.60 -13.94
C VAL A 8 -22.23 -14.23 -14.16
N LEU A 9 -21.04 -14.20 -14.77
CA LEU A 9 -20.35 -12.95 -15.09
C LEU A 9 -21.10 -12.10 -16.11
N LEU A 10 -21.73 -12.73 -17.10
CA LEU A 10 -22.57 -12.06 -18.08
C LEU A 10 -23.81 -11.45 -17.41
N VAL A 11 -24.46 -12.18 -16.50
CA VAL A 11 -25.61 -11.69 -15.72
C VAL A 11 -25.21 -10.53 -14.81
N VAL A 12 -24.08 -10.62 -14.10
CA VAL A 12 -23.60 -9.52 -13.24
C VAL A 12 -23.24 -8.29 -14.07
N SER A 13 -22.57 -8.47 -15.21
CA SER A 13 -22.14 -7.37 -16.08
C SER A 13 -23.27 -6.66 -16.82
N TYR A 14 -24.32 -7.40 -17.23
CA TYR A 14 -25.41 -6.85 -18.04
C TYR A 14 -26.70 -6.57 -17.26
N VAL A 15 -26.88 -7.11 -16.05
CA VAL A 15 -28.11 -6.94 -15.26
C VAL A 15 -27.86 -6.16 -13.97
N VAL A 16 -26.75 -6.41 -13.28
CA VAL A 16 -26.46 -5.79 -11.97
C VAL A 16 -25.78 -4.44 -12.15
N ILE A 17 -24.71 -4.39 -12.96
CA ILE A 17 -23.92 -3.17 -13.19
C ILE A 17 -24.78 -2.00 -13.67
N PRO A 18 -25.69 -2.14 -14.67
CA PRO A 18 -26.53 -1.03 -15.13
C PRO A 18 -27.53 -0.51 -14.09
N ARG A 19 -27.84 -1.30 -13.06
CA ARG A 19 -28.74 -0.91 -11.96
C ARG A 19 -28.02 -0.22 -10.79
N LEU A 20 -26.70 -0.11 -10.82
CA LEU A 20 -25.92 0.65 -9.84
C LEU A 20 -25.99 2.14 -10.18
N THR A 21 -27.03 2.82 -9.69
CA THR A 21 -27.35 4.23 -9.97
C THR A 21 -26.35 5.25 -9.41
N PHE A 22 -25.35 4.81 -8.65
CA PHE A 22 -24.34 5.69 -8.04
C PHE A 22 -23.13 5.99 -8.95
N LEU A 23 -23.00 5.32 -10.09
CA LEU A 23 -21.85 5.46 -11.00
C LEU A 23 -22.15 6.43 -12.17
N PRO A 24 -21.20 7.28 -12.58
CA PRO A 24 -21.34 8.14 -13.77
C PRO A 24 -21.56 7.31 -15.03
N GLN A 25 -22.36 7.81 -15.99
CA GLN A 25 -22.70 7.11 -17.25
C GLN A 25 -21.47 6.62 -18.04
N ASN A 26 -20.37 7.39 -18.04
CA ASN A 26 -19.14 7.01 -18.74
C ASN A 26 -18.47 5.78 -18.13
N VAL A 27 -18.62 5.59 -16.81
CA VAL A 27 -18.07 4.43 -16.09
C VAL A 27 -18.96 3.21 -16.30
N HIS A 28 -20.28 3.38 -16.38
CA HIS A 28 -21.20 2.30 -16.78
C HIS A 28 -20.83 1.71 -18.13
N SER A 29 -20.65 2.55 -19.15
CA SER A 29 -20.28 2.10 -20.50
C SER A 29 -18.97 1.32 -20.49
N LEU A 30 -17.97 1.80 -19.74
CA LEU A 30 -16.67 1.12 -19.61
C LEU A 30 -16.83 -0.22 -18.88
N LEU A 31 -17.59 -0.27 -17.79
CA LEU A 31 -17.75 -1.46 -16.96
C LEU A 31 -18.60 -2.54 -17.65
N ILE A 32 -19.56 -2.16 -18.49
CA ILE A 32 -20.36 -3.11 -19.29
C ILE A 32 -19.51 -3.74 -20.39
N VAL A 33 -18.68 -2.94 -21.07
CA VAL A 33 -17.83 -3.42 -22.18
C VAL A 33 -16.66 -4.26 -21.66
N PHE A 34 -15.98 -3.81 -20.61
CA PHE A 34 -14.78 -4.48 -20.10
C PHE A 34 -15.03 -5.41 -18.91
N GLY A 35 -16.19 -5.31 -18.25
CA GLY A 35 -16.57 -6.14 -17.11
C GLY A 35 -16.44 -7.65 -17.34
N PRO A 36 -16.92 -8.21 -18.47
CA PRO A 36 -16.81 -9.63 -18.76
C PRO A 36 -15.36 -10.13 -18.88
N PHE A 37 -14.41 -9.23 -19.15
CA PHE A 37 -13.00 -9.55 -19.32
C PHE A 37 -12.17 -9.25 -18.07
N LEU A 38 -12.48 -8.16 -17.36
CA LEU A 38 -11.75 -7.71 -16.16
C LEU A 38 -12.17 -8.46 -14.90
N ILE A 39 -13.46 -8.72 -14.71
CA ILE A 39 -13.99 -9.38 -13.51
C ILE A 39 -13.43 -10.81 -13.35
N PRO A 40 -13.38 -11.70 -14.36
CA PRO A 40 -12.81 -13.03 -14.18
C PRO A 40 -11.32 -12.97 -13.84
N ARG A 41 -10.54 -12.08 -14.47
CA ARG A 41 -9.12 -11.90 -14.13
C ARG A 41 -8.90 -11.38 -12.72
N ALA A 42 -9.72 -10.44 -12.27
CA ALA A 42 -9.68 -9.93 -10.90
C ALA A 42 -10.03 -11.04 -9.89
N LEU A 43 -11.06 -11.85 -10.17
CA LEU A 43 -11.44 -12.99 -9.33
C LEU A 43 -10.38 -14.09 -9.33
N ASP A 44 -9.74 -14.37 -10.46
CA ASP A 44 -8.64 -15.34 -10.55
C ASP A 44 -7.41 -14.85 -9.78
N TRP A 45 -7.10 -13.55 -9.83
CA TRP A 45 -6.05 -12.96 -8.99
C TRP A 45 -6.37 -13.10 -7.50
N VAL A 46 -7.61 -12.85 -7.10
CA VAL A 46 -8.07 -13.03 -5.70
C VAL A 46 -8.00 -14.49 -5.27
N ASN A 47 -8.41 -15.42 -6.14
CA ASN A 47 -8.43 -16.85 -5.84
C ASN A 47 -7.02 -17.44 -5.78
N VAL A 48 -6.14 -17.08 -6.72
CA VAL A 48 -4.71 -17.48 -6.71
C VAL A 48 -4.02 -16.91 -5.47
N SER A 49 -4.36 -15.70 -5.06
CA SER A 49 -3.86 -15.10 -3.82
C SER A 49 -4.34 -15.86 -2.57
N ARG A 50 -5.61 -16.30 -2.53
CA ARG A 50 -6.15 -17.07 -1.39
C ARG A 50 -5.54 -18.47 -1.27
N THR A 51 -5.28 -19.16 -2.38
CA THR A 51 -4.76 -20.53 -2.37
C THR A 51 -3.26 -20.59 -2.03
N THR A 52 -2.50 -19.58 -2.42
CA THR A 52 -1.06 -19.44 -2.09
C THR A 52 -0.81 -19.05 -0.63
N ASN A 53 -1.76 -18.33 -0.02
CA ASN A 53 -1.65 -17.84 1.36
C ASN A 53 -1.92 -18.89 2.46
N SER A 54 -2.48 -20.07 2.16
CA SER A 54 -2.85 -21.05 3.20
C SER A 54 -1.66 -21.65 3.95
N SER A 55 -0.45 -21.55 3.38
CA SER A 55 0.76 -22.20 3.89
C SER A 55 1.73 -21.26 4.61
N VAL A 56 1.48 -19.94 4.62
CA VAL A 56 2.40 -18.95 5.17
C VAL A 56 1.74 -18.20 6.34
N PRO A 57 2.32 -18.24 7.55
CA PRO A 57 1.73 -17.55 8.70
C PRO A 57 1.79 -16.02 8.53
N VAL A 58 0.76 -15.35 9.03
CA VAL A 58 0.70 -13.88 9.08
C VAL A 58 1.81 -13.37 9.99
N ARG A 59 2.62 -12.45 9.47
CA ARG A 59 3.77 -11.88 10.17
C ARG A 59 3.49 -10.42 10.57
N PRO A 60 4.02 -9.94 11.72
CA PRO A 60 4.01 -8.50 12.02
C PRO A 60 4.84 -7.68 11.03
N VAL A 61 4.40 -6.44 10.77
CA VAL A 61 5.04 -5.54 9.79
C VAL A 61 6.53 -5.35 10.13
N PRO A 62 7.45 -5.61 9.19
CA PRO A 62 8.88 -5.35 9.41
C PRO A 62 9.15 -3.87 9.72
N PRO A 63 10.12 -3.53 10.60
CA PRO A 63 10.35 -2.16 11.06
C PRO A 63 10.68 -1.20 9.91
N ARG A 64 11.46 -1.65 8.91
CA ARG A 64 11.79 -0.84 7.72
C ARG A 64 10.56 -0.53 6.86
N VAL A 65 9.66 -1.51 6.72
CA VAL A 65 8.39 -1.33 6.00
C VAL A 65 7.47 -0.37 6.75
N LYS A 66 7.47 -0.39 8.08
CA LYS A 66 6.72 0.59 8.90
C LYS A 66 7.15 2.03 8.59
N HIS A 67 8.45 2.30 8.43
CA HIS A 67 8.93 3.62 8.04
C HIS A 67 8.46 4.03 6.64
N ALA A 68 8.48 3.10 5.68
CA ALA A 68 7.96 3.36 4.33
C ALA A 68 6.44 3.62 4.33
N LEU A 69 5.67 2.86 5.12
CA LEU A 69 4.23 3.09 5.29
C LEU A 69 3.94 4.46 5.92
N ASN A 70 4.71 4.86 6.93
CA ASN A 70 4.58 6.19 7.53
C ASN A 70 4.90 7.31 6.53
N LEU A 71 5.91 7.11 5.67
CA LEU A 71 6.26 8.05 4.61
C LEU A 71 5.14 8.19 3.58
N LEU A 72 4.58 7.08 3.09
CA LEU A 72 3.45 7.09 2.15
C LEU A 72 2.17 7.66 2.77
N PHE A 73 1.93 7.41 4.06
CA PHE A 73 0.82 8.01 4.79
C PHE A 73 1.00 9.52 4.91
N LEU A 74 2.20 9.97 5.29
CA LEU A 74 2.51 11.40 5.39
C LEU A 74 2.38 12.09 4.02
N SER A 75 2.91 11.50 2.95
CA SER A 75 2.79 12.06 1.61
C SER A 75 1.33 12.14 1.17
N ALA A 76 0.54 11.08 1.41
CA ALA A 76 -0.89 11.09 1.13
C ALA A 76 -1.62 12.20 1.90
N CYS A 77 -1.34 12.38 3.19
CA CYS A 77 -1.90 13.46 3.98
C CYS A 77 -1.50 14.85 3.44
N VAL A 78 -0.23 15.04 3.10
CA VAL A 78 0.26 16.31 2.54
C VAL A 78 -0.42 16.63 1.22
N PHE A 79 -0.48 15.69 0.28
CA PHE A 79 -1.15 15.92 -1.01
C PHE A 79 -2.65 16.09 -0.84
N PHE A 80 -3.30 15.33 0.05
CA PHE A 80 -4.70 15.54 0.37
C PHE A 80 -4.96 16.96 0.91
N VAL A 81 -4.13 17.45 1.83
CA VAL A 81 -4.23 18.82 2.36
C VAL A 81 -3.99 19.86 1.27
N LEU A 82 -2.98 19.66 0.41
CA LEU A 82 -2.68 20.55 -0.72
C LEU A 82 -3.78 20.58 -1.79
N SER A 83 -4.66 19.58 -1.82
CA SER A 83 -5.83 19.56 -2.71
C SER A 83 -6.89 20.60 -2.34
N PHE A 84 -6.90 21.08 -1.09
CA PHE A 84 -7.89 22.05 -0.65
C PHE A 84 -7.69 23.43 -1.31
N ALA A 85 -8.82 24.08 -1.61
CA ALA A 85 -8.84 25.39 -2.27
C ALA A 85 -8.07 26.48 -1.52
N ARG A 86 -7.88 26.35 -0.20
CA ARG A 86 -7.08 27.30 0.61
C ARG A 86 -5.60 27.35 0.21
N PHE A 87 -5.06 26.27 -0.35
CA PHE A 87 -3.68 26.19 -0.83
C PHE A 87 -3.57 26.42 -2.34
N ALA A 88 -4.68 26.69 -3.02
CA ALA A 88 -4.69 27.10 -4.42
C ALA A 88 -4.68 28.63 -4.51
N PRO A 89 -4.06 29.23 -5.55
CA PRO A 89 -4.25 30.64 -5.79
C PRO A 89 -5.73 30.93 -6.05
N GLU A 90 -6.17 32.12 -5.72
CA GLU A 90 -7.59 32.45 -5.86
C GLU A 90 -8.04 32.51 -7.31
N ASN A 91 -9.26 32.01 -7.56
CA ASN A 91 -9.92 32.15 -8.84
C ASN A 91 -10.82 33.38 -8.81
N ILE A 92 -10.39 34.44 -9.51
CA ILE A 92 -11.09 35.73 -9.53
C ILE A 92 -12.51 35.56 -10.10
N PHE A 93 -12.71 34.75 -11.15
CA PHE A 93 -14.03 34.55 -11.77
C PHE A 93 -15.03 33.88 -10.82
N ILE A 94 -14.56 32.90 -10.03
CA ILE A 94 -15.41 32.22 -9.04
C ILE A 94 -15.74 33.18 -7.89
N GLN A 95 -14.75 33.90 -7.36
CA GLN A 95 -14.96 34.84 -6.24
C GLN A 95 -15.91 35.98 -6.62
N THR A 96 -15.72 36.61 -7.79
CA THR A 96 -16.55 37.74 -8.23
C THR A 96 -17.86 37.31 -8.88
N ARG A 97 -18.11 36.00 -8.99
CA ARG A 97 -19.23 35.41 -9.73
C ARG A 97 -19.38 36.02 -11.12
N SER A 98 -18.30 36.05 -11.87
CA SER A 98 -18.23 36.65 -13.22
C SER A 98 -18.04 35.58 -14.29
N HIS A 99 -18.56 35.84 -15.49
CA HIS A 99 -18.34 34.98 -16.66
C HIS A 99 -17.25 35.56 -17.56
N ILE A 100 -16.81 34.81 -18.57
CA ILE A 100 -15.65 35.18 -19.41
C ILE A 100 -15.84 36.52 -20.16
N ARG A 101 -17.09 36.86 -20.52
CA ARG A 101 -17.44 38.07 -21.28
C ARG A 101 -17.67 39.29 -20.38
N THR A 102 -17.66 39.13 -19.06
CA THR A 102 -17.81 40.27 -18.14
C THR A 102 -16.65 41.25 -18.38
N GLU A 103 -16.99 42.54 -18.45
CA GLU A 103 -16.01 43.60 -18.62
C GLU A 103 -14.99 43.63 -17.48
N THR A 104 -13.75 43.94 -17.82
CA THR A 104 -12.62 43.92 -16.87
C THR A 104 -12.82 44.93 -15.74
N SER A 105 -13.35 46.12 -16.05
CA SER A 105 -13.75 47.14 -15.06
C SER A 105 -14.70 46.57 -14.01
N VAL A 106 -15.72 45.83 -14.43
CA VAL A 106 -16.75 45.25 -13.54
C VAL A 106 -16.17 44.13 -12.67
N ILE A 107 -15.32 43.26 -13.24
CA ILE A 107 -14.66 42.19 -12.46
C ILE A 107 -13.83 42.78 -11.32
N PHE A 108 -12.98 43.76 -11.62
CA PHE A 108 -12.10 44.35 -10.61
C PHE A 108 -12.83 45.31 -9.66
N ALA A 109 -13.93 45.94 -10.09
CA ALA A 109 -14.82 46.67 -9.18
C ALA A 109 -15.44 45.73 -8.13
N ARG A 110 -15.94 44.56 -8.56
CA ARG A 110 -16.46 43.53 -7.64
C ARG A 110 -15.37 42.97 -6.74
N LEU A 111 -14.17 42.72 -7.27
CA LEU A 111 -13.04 42.26 -6.48
C LEU A 111 -12.65 43.27 -5.40
N ARG A 112 -12.66 44.57 -5.73
CA ARG A 112 -12.41 45.69 -4.80
C ARG A 112 -13.41 45.74 -3.65
N HIS A 113 -14.65 45.33 -3.88
CA HIS A 113 -15.66 45.23 -2.84
C HIS A 113 -15.42 44.04 -1.89
N LEU A 114 -14.76 42.97 -2.35
CA LEU A 114 -14.46 41.80 -1.53
C LEU A 114 -13.19 41.99 -0.69
N ARG A 115 -12.15 42.60 -1.28
CA ARG A 115 -10.86 42.86 -0.64
C ARG A 115 -10.09 44.00 -1.32
N PRO A 116 -9.13 44.66 -0.64
CA PRO A 116 -8.24 45.60 -1.30
C PRO A 116 -7.44 44.93 -2.43
N LEU A 117 -7.22 45.66 -3.54
CA LEU A 117 -6.46 45.17 -4.68
C LEU A 117 -4.97 45.12 -4.35
N THR A 118 -4.35 43.99 -4.67
CA THR A 118 -2.90 43.80 -4.58
C THR A 118 -2.21 44.30 -5.85
N ALA A 119 -0.89 44.46 -5.82
CA ALA A 119 -0.11 44.82 -7.00
C ALA A 119 -0.28 43.79 -8.14
N GLY A 120 -0.43 42.50 -7.81
CA GLY A 120 -0.71 41.45 -8.78
C GLY A 120 -2.09 41.60 -9.44
N ASP A 121 -3.09 42.06 -8.69
CA ASP A 121 -4.44 42.30 -9.23
C ASP A 121 -4.45 43.45 -10.23
N GLU A 122 -3.74 44.55 -9.94
CA GLU A 122 -3.63 45.66 -10.89
C GLU A 122 -2.85 45.27 -12.16
N ALA A 123 -1.81 44.42 -12.03
CA ALA A 123 -1.13 43.86 -13.20
C ALA A 123 -2.04 42.92 -14.02
N LEU A 124 -2.84 42.07 -13.35
CA LEU A 124 -3.84 41.22 -14.01
C LEU A 124 -4.92 42.06 -14.70
N ARG A 125 -5.34 43.18 -14.10
CA ARG A 125 -6.34 44.09 -14.67
C ARG A 125 -5.91 44.63 -16.02
N VAL A 126 -4.64 45.02 -16.16
CA VAL A 126 -4.09 45.46 -17.46
C VAL A 126 -4.11 44.32 -18.48
N LYS A 127 -3.69 43.11 -18.08
CA LYS A 127 -3.66 41.94 -18.97
C LYS A 127 -5.06 41.48 -19.39
N PHE A 128 -6.07 41.62 -18.53
CA PHE A 128 -7.45 41.19 -18.79
C PHE A 128 -8.20 42.06 -19.81
N ASN A 129 -7.64 43.15 -20.31
CA ASN A 129 -8.25 43.90 -21.41
C ASN A 129 -8.42 43.05 -22.68
N TYR A 130 -7.55 42.05 -22.88
CA TYR A 130 -7.68 41.08 -23.95
C TYR A 130 -8.45 39.84 -23.45
N THR A 131 -9.55 39.50 -24.12
CA THR A 131 -10.34 38.29 -23.79
C THR A 131 -9.51 37.02 -23.85
N ARG A 132 -8.51 36.94 -24.74
CA ARG A 132 -7.61 35.80 -24.83
C ARG A 132 -6.79 35.59 -23.55
N ASN A 133 -6.33 36.66 -22.90
CA ASN A 133 -5.62 36.58 -21.62
C ASN A 133 -6.52 36.05 -20.49
N LYS A 134 -7.83 36.31 -20.53
CA LYS A 134 -8.79 35.71 -19.59
C LYS A 134 -8.89 34.19 -19.79
N LEU A 135 -8.80 33.70 -21.04
CA LEU A 135 -8.79 32.25 -21.33
C LEU A 135 -7.49 31.60 -20.88
N LEU A 136 -6.34 32.24 -21.16
CA LEU A 136 -5.03 31.79 -20.71
C LEU A 136 -4.93 31.75 -19.18
N TYR A 137 -5.52 32.72 -18.48
CA TYR A 137 -5.66 32.72 -17.02
C TYR A 137 -6.42 31.48 -16.52
N LEU A 138 -7.50 31.07 -17.19
CA LEU A 138 -8.28 29.89 -16.79
C LEU A 138 -7.55 28.58 -17.05
N ALA A 139 -6.72 28.53 -18.09
CA ALA A 139 -5.95 27.37 -18.49
C ALA A 139 -4.68 27.18 -17.64
N TYR A 140 -3.82 28.21 -17.54
CA TYR A 140 -2.48 28.10 -16.95
C TYR A 140 -2.34 28.80 -15.58
N GLY A 141 -3.31 29.63 -15.20
CA GLY A 141 -3.35 30.29 -13.89
C GLY A 141 -2.80 31.72 -13.86
N PRO A 142 -2.86 32.39 -12.68
CA PRO A 142 -2.42 33.77 -12.50
C PRO A 142 -0.90 33.94 -12.67
N ASP A 143 -0.12 33.03 -12.07
CA ASP A 143 1.34 33.14 -12.02
C ASP A 143 1.97 33.11 -13.42
N THR A 144 1.54 32.16 -14.25
CA THR A 144 2.01 32.02 -15.62
C THR A 144 1.66 33.23 -16.47
N LEU A 145 0.45 33.77 -16.31
CA LEU A 145 0.02 34.94 -17.06
C LEU A 145 0.77 36.19 -16.61
N LEU A 146 1.07 36.35 -15.32
CA LEU A 146 1.76 37.51 -14.78
C LEU A 146 3.25 37.51 -15.11
N ASN A 147 3.92 36.40 -14.84
CA ASN A 147 5.38 36.30 -14.79
C ASN A 147 6.02 35.83 -16.10
N CYS A 148 5.26 35.30 -17.06
CA CYS A 148 5.83 34.94 -18.34
C CYS A 148 5.98 36.17 -19.26
N ASN A 149 7.20 36.71 -19.33
CA ASN A 149 7.51 37.88 -20.16
C ASN A 149 7.71 37.55 -21.64
N TRP A 150 8.08 36.31 -21.97
CA TRP A 150 8.42 35.86 -23.33
C TRP A 150 7.30 35.05 -23.99
N CYS A 151 6.20 34.78 -23.28
CA CYS A 151 5.10 33.98 -23.81
C CYS A 151 4.23 34.74 -24.81
N ALA A 152 4.22 36.07 -24.78
CA ALA A 152 3.38 36.86 -25.68
C ALA A 152 3.98 36.89 -27.09
N ASP A 153 3.36 36.17 -28.03
CA ASP A 153 3.70 36.23 -29.45
C ASP A 153 2.86 37.31 -30.16
N ALA A 154 3.47 38.05 -31.10
CA ALA A 154 2.80 39.05 -31.92
C ALA A 154 1.71 38.44 -32.84
N ASN A 155 1.82 37.15 -33.15
CA ASN A 155 0.91 36.43 -34.06
C ASN A 155 -0.32 35.81 -33.35
N GLY A 156 -0.37 35.83 -32.02
CA GLY A 156 -1.54 35.35 -31.25
C GLY A 156 -1.68 33.83 -31.07
N ASP A 157 -0.72 33.03 -31.54
CA ASP A 157 -0.63 31.58 -31.28
C ASP A 157 0.42 31.26 -30.20
N ASP A 158 0.20 31.82 -29.03
CA ASP A 158 1.11 31.84 -27.89
C ASP A 158 0.93 30.67 -26.90
N GLN A 159 -0.05 29.79 -27.14
CA GLN A 159 -0.46 28.77 -26.16
C GLN A 159 0.70 27.83 -25.78
N MET A 160 1.53 27.44 -26.76
CA MET A 160 2.67 26.57 -26.52
C MET A 160 3.68 27.19 -25.55
N TYR A 161 3.95 28.49 -25.66
CA TYR A 161 4.90 29.17 -24.78
C TYR A 161 4.38 29.26 -23.35
N TYR A 162 3.09 29.54 -23.17
CA TYR A 162 2.46 29.49 -21.83
C TYR A 162 2.49 28.09 -21.23
N PHE A 163 2.26 27.04 -22.04
CA PHE A 163 2.41 25.66 -21.58
C PHE A 163 3.84 25.38 -21.12
N LEU A 164 4.85 25.71 -21.94
CA LEU A 164 6.26 25.51 -21.60
C LEU A 164 6.66 26.24 -20.32
N TYR A 165 6.19 27.47 -20.11
CA TYR A 165 6.42 28.21 -18.88
C TYR A 165 5.74 27.57 -17.67
N SER A 166 4.54 27.00 -17.83
CA SER A 166 3.80 26.32 -16.76
C SER A 166 4.37 24.93 -16.39
N LEU A 167 5.19 24.35 -17.27
CA LEU A 167 5.67 22.98 -17.19
C LEU A 167 6.48 22.68 -15.91
N PRO A 168 7.41 23.55 -15.44
CA PRO A 168 8.07 23.35 -14.15
C PRO A 168 7.09 23.25 -12.98
N GLY A 169 6.00 24.02 -12.99
CA GLY A 169 4.93 23.95 -11.99
C GLY A 169 4.10 22.66 -12.06
N ILE A 170 4.07 22.01 -13.23
CA ILE A 170 3.47 20.69 -13.43
C ILE A 170 4.42 19.58 -12.96
N LEU A 171 5.70 19.67 -13.33
CA LEU A 171 6.71 18.65 -13.07
C LEU A 171 7.13 18.58 -11.60
N ALA A 172 7.32 19.72 -10.93
CA ALA A 172 7.81 19.76 -9.55
C ALA A 172 7.02 18.83 -8.59
N PRO A 173 5.68 18.89 -8.51
CA PRO A 173 4.95 17.98 -7.62
C PRO A 173 5.01 16.51 -8.06
N HIS A 174 5.14 16.23 -9.37
CA HIS A 174 5.34 14.85 -9.85
C HIS A 174 6.71 14.29 -9.47
N ILE A 175 7.77 15.11 -9.53
CA ILE A 175 9.12 14.72 -9.10
C ILE A 175 9.12 14.42 -7.60
N LEU A 176 8.47 15.26 -6.79
CA LEU A 176 8.34 15.03 -5.35
C LEU A 176 7.60 13.72 -5.06
N GLN A 177 6.50 13.47 -5.77
CA GLN A 177 5.72 12.24 -5.64
C GLN A 177 6.52 11.01 -6.06
N LEU A 178 7.19 11.05 -7.22
CA LEU A 178 8.08 9.98 -7.68
C LEU A 178 9.25 9.74 -6.71
N GLY A 179 9.76 10.80 -6.06
CA GLY A 179 10.75 10.70 -5.00
C GLY A 179 10.22 9.92 -3.79
N ALA A 180 9.03 10.27 -3.30
CA ALA A 180 8.38 9.57 -2.19
C ALA A 180 8.13 8.08 -2.53
N LEU A 181 7.57 7.79 -3.71
CA LEU A 181 7.37 6.43 -4.21
C LEU A 181 8.70 5.67 -4.35
N GLY A 182 9.74 6.33 -4.87
CA GLY A 182 11.06 5.74 -5.08
C GLY A 182 11.76 5.37 -3.76
N VAL A 183 11.65 6.21 -2.74
CA VAL A 183 12.18 5.93 -1.39
C VAL A 183 11.39 4.79 -0.74
N ALA A 184 10.05 4.84 -0.79
CA ALA A 184 9.18 3.82 -0.20
C ALA A 184 9.35 2.43 -0.84
N THR A 185 9.69 2.37 -2.12
CA THR A 185 9.90 1.13 -2.89
C THR A 185 11.38 0.77 -3.07
N SER A 186 12.28 1.44 -2.36
CA SER A 186 13.72 1.18 -2.45
C SER A 186 14.09 -0.20 -1.89
N SER A 187 15.19 -0.77 -2.38
CA SER A 187 15.73 -2.05 -1.88
C SER A 187 16.13 -1.98 -0.40
N PHE A 188 16.38 -0.79 0.14
CA PHE A 188 16.67 -0.57 1.55
C PHE A 188 15.49 -0.93 2.47
N VAL A 189 14.25 -0.75 2.00
CA VAL A 189 13.02 -1.06 2.75
C VAL A 189 12.79 -2.57 2.84
N GLY A 190 13.10 -3.30 1.76
CA GLY A 190 13.04 -4.76 1.70
C GLY A 190 12.73 -5.28 0.30
N ALA A 191 12.92 -6.59 0.09
CA ALA A 191 12.65 -7.24 -1.18
C ALA A 191 11.18 -7.07 -1.64
N GLU A 192 10.24 -7.08 -0.69
CA GLU A 192 8.80 -6.91 -0.99
C GLU A 192 8.49 -5.51 -1.55
N ALA A 193 9.14 -4.47 -1.02
CA ALA A 193 8.99 -3.09 -1.52
C ALA A 193 9.59 -2.92 -2.92
N SER A 194 10.75 -3.56 -3.17
CA SER A 194 11.42 -3.48 -4.47
C SER A 194 10.63 -4.11 -5.61
N ARG A 195 9.75 -5.08 -5.34
CA ARG A 195 8.92 -5.74 -6.37
C ARG A 195 7.90 -4.79 -6.99
N VAL A 196 7.31 -3.92 -6.17
CA VAL A 196 6.28 -2.98 -6.62
C VAL A 196 6.86 -1.69 -7.19
N ARG A 197 8.19 -1.50 -7.12
CA ARG A 197 8.90 -0.33 -7.62
C ARG A 197 8.59 -0.01 -9.08
N THR A 198 8.70 -1.00 -9.96
CA THR A 198 8.46 -0.80 -11.41
C THR A 198 7.03 -0.34 -11.67
N HIS A 199 6.05 -0.92 -10.97
CA HIS A 199 4.65 -0.53 -11.09
C HIS A 199 4.40 0.88 -10.54
N ALA A 200 5.01 1.23 -9.41
CA ALA A 200 4.93 2.57 -8.83
C ALA A 200 5.56 3.63 -9.75
N THR A 201 6.71 3.33 -10.36
CA THR A 201 7.36 4.25 -11.32
C THR A 201 6.54 4.41 -12.60
N ILE A 202 5.99 3.32 -13.15
CA ILE A 202 5.13 3.38 -14.34
C ILE A 202 3.90 4.22 -14.02
N ALA A 203 3.24 3.99 -12.88
CA ALA A 203 2.07 4.76 -12.48
C ALA A 203 2.38 6.27 -12.39
N GLY A 204 3.48 6.66 -11.74
CA GLY A 204 3.87 8.06 -11.62
C GLY A 204 4.24 8.71 -12.96
N VAL A 205 4.94 7.99 -13.85
CA VAL A 205 5.29 8.49 -15.20
C VAL A 205 4.04 8.64 -16.06
N VAL A 206 3.11 7.69 -16.01
CA VAL A 206 1.84 7.74 -16.74
C VAL A 206 0.99 8.93 -16.27
N MET A 207 0.94 9.21 -14.97
CA MET A 207 0.24 10.39 -14.44
C MET A 207 0.84 11.69 -14.97
N LEU A 208 2.17 11.80 -14.92
CA LEU A 208 2.89 12.96 -15.45
C LEU A 208 2.62 13.16 -16.95
N ALA A 209 2.76 12.10 -17.74
CA ALA A 209 2.53 12.15 -19.17
C ALA A 209 1.08 12.49 -19.50
N GLY A 210 0.11 11.90 -18.77
CA GLY A 210 -1.31 12.17 -18.94
C GLY A 210 -1.67 13.63 -18.63
N GLU A 211 -1.10 14.20 -17.58
CA GLU A 211 -1.32 15.61 -17.25
C GLU A 211 -0.69 16.54 -18.29
N CYS A 212 0.58 16.32 -18.66
CA CYS A 212 1.26 17.10 -19.68
C CYS A 212 0.51 17.03 -21.02
N TRP A 213 0.06 15.84 -21.41
CA TRP A 213 -0.75 15.65 -22.62
C TRP A 213 -2.06 16.43 -22.56
N TYR A 214 -2.76 16.36 -21.43
CA TYR A 214 -4.01 17.08 -21.23
C TYR A 214 -3.82 18.61 -21.33
N MET A 215 -2.79 19.15 -20.66
CA MET A 215 -2.50 20.58 -20.67
C MET A 215 -1.97 21.08 -22.02
N PHE A 216 -1.22 20.25 -22.74
CA PHE A 216 -0.74 20.54 -24.09
C PHE A 216 -1.87 20.56 -25.11
N SER A 217 -2.78 19.59 -25.05
CA SER A 217 -3.92 19.46 -25.99
C SER A 217 -5.16 20.25 -25.58
N TYR A 218 -5.09 21.05 -24.51
CA TYR A 218 -6.23 21.79 -24.00
C TYR A 218 -6.72 22.85 -25.00
N ASN A 219 -8.01 22.84 -25.33
CA ASN A 219 -8.57 23.82 -26.25
C ASN A 219 -9.08 25.07 -25.51
N LEU A 220 -8.35 26.18 -25.63
CA LEU A 220 -8.72 27.49 -25.05
C LEU A 220 -10.09 28.01 -25.53
N GLU A 221 -10.50 27.63 -26.75
CA GLU A 221 -11.76 28.09 -27.36
C GLU A 221 -13.00 27.52 -26.67
N HIS A 222 -12.85 26.44 -25.90
CA HIS A 222 -13.96 25.80 -25.19
C HIS A 222 -14.70 26.80 -24.27
N ASN A 223 -13.93 27.64 -23.56
CA ASN A 223 -14.46 28.62 -22.64
C ASN A 223 -15.08 29.86 -23.30
N LYS A 224 -14.87 30.12 -24.60
CA LYS A 224 -15.47 31.28 -25.28
C LYS A 224 -17.00 31.20 -25.38
N ARG A 225 -17.53 29.98 -25.34
CA ARG A 225 -18.97 29.69 -25.40
C ARG A 225 -19.65 29.72 -24.03
N ALA A 226 -18.90 29.84 -22.93
CA ALA A 226 -19.47 29.86 -21.59
C ALA A 226 -20.17 31.20 -21.31
N PHE A 227 -21.47 31.15 -21.01
CA PHE A 227 -22.27 32.32 -20.63
C PHE A 227 -22.48 32.43 -19.13
N THR A 228 -22.40 31.31 -18.42
CA THR A 228 -22.59 31.24 -16.96
C THR A 228 -21.33 30.72 -16.29
N ILE A 229 -21.12 31.05 -15.01
CA ILE A 229 -19.95 30.64 -14.21
C ILE A 229 -19.85 29.12 -14.12
N GLN A 230 -20.98 28.42 -14.02
CA GLN A 230 -21.02 26.95 -13.93
C GLN A 230 -20.55 26.27 -15.22
N GLN A 231 -20.64 26.96 -16.35
CA GLN A 231 -20.14 26.48 -17.65
C GLN A 231 -18.67 26.83 -17.86
N LEU A 232 -18.08 27.64 -16.98
CA LEU A 232 -16.71 28.09 -17.10
C LEU A 232 -15.76 27.00 -16.62
N ASP A 233 -14.95 26.49 -17.54
CA ASP A 233 -13.97 25.47 -17.22
C ASP A 233 -12.69 26.09 -16.66
N SER A 234 -12.51 25.95 -15.34
CA SER A 234 -11.32 26.41 -14.62
C SER A 234 -10.23 25.33 -14.65
N ALA A 235 -9.66 25.08 -15.83
CA ALA A 235 -8.76 23.96 -16.08
C ALA A 235 -7.55 23.92 -15.14
N PHE A 236 -6.89 25.07 -14.90
CA PHE A 236 -5.75 25.16 -13.98
C PHE A 236 -6.08 24.59 -12.58
N TRP A 237 -7.18 25.06 -11.98
CA TRP A 237 -7.60 24.61 -10.64
C TRP A 237 -8.10 23.17 -10.64
N ARG A 238 -8.83 22.76 -11.68
CA ARG A 238 -9.33 21.38 -11.81
C ARG A 238 -8.17 20.39 -11.90
N VAL A 239 -7.19 20.65 -12.75
CA VAL A 239 -6.02 19.79 -12.92
C VAL A 239 -5.19 19.75 -11.64
N ARG A 240 -4.98 20.89 -10.97
CA ARG A 240 -4.32 20.95 -9.67
C ARG A 240 -5.02 20.06 -8.63
N PHE A 241 -6.35 20.15 -8.52
CA PHE A 241 -7.13 19.34 -7.60
C PHE A 241 -7.00 17.84 -7.91
N ILE A 242 -7.22 17.46 -9.17
CA ILE A 242 -7.14 16.06 -9.62
C ILE A 242 -5.73 15.50 -9.40
N ARG A 243 -4.68 16.28 -9.64
CA ARG A 243 -3.27 15.89 -9.44
C ARG A 243 -3.03 15.45 -8.00
N TYR A 244 -3.35 16.32 -7.04
CA TYR A 244 -3.07 16.05 -5.63
C TYR A 244 -3.96 14.94 -5.05
N ILE A 245 -5.22 14.85 -5.48
CA ILE A 245 -6.09 13.73 -5.10
C ILE A 245 -5.57 12.41 -5.67
N THR A 246 -5.17 12.40 -6.95
CA THR A 246 -4.60 11.20 -7.59
C THR A 246 -3.33 10.75 -6.86
N PHE A 247 -2.44 11.67 -6.49
CA PHE A 247 -1.24 11.34 -5.70
C PHE A 247 -1.59 10.69 -4.36
N ALA A 248 -2.52 11.28 -3.60
CA ALA A 248 -2.94 10.74 -2.33
C ALA A 248 -3.56 9.34 -2.46
N VAL A 249 -4.40 9.11 -3.48
CA VAL A 249 -5.01 7.80 -3.75
C VAL A 249 -3.94 6.75 -4.10
N VAL A 250 -2.95 7.12 -4.90
CA VAL A 250 -1.88 6.21 -5.34
C VAL A 250 -0.95 5.85 -4.18
N ASP A 251 -0.61 6.81 -3.34
CA ASP A 251 0.18 6.58 -2.12
C ASP A 251 -0.54 5.63 -1.16
N LEU A 252 -1.84 5.85 -0.94
CA LEU A 252 -2.66 4.97 -0.09
C LEU A 252 -2.78 3.57 -0.69
N ALA A 253 -2.99 3.46 -2.01
CA ALA A 253 -3.06 2.18 -2.69
C ALA A 253 -1.74 1.41 -2.59
N LEU A 254 -0.61 2.09 -2.79
CA LEU A 254 0.71 1.48 -2.66
C LEU A 254 1.02 1.10 -1.20
N ALA A 255 0.64 1.94 -0.24
CA ALA A 255 0.77 1.62 1.18
C ALA A 255 -0.03 0.37 1.55
N LEU A 256 -1.25 0.24 1.03
CA LEU A 256 -2.09 -0.96 1.22
C LEU A 256 -1.42 -2.19 0.61
N VAL A 257 -0.92 -2.09 -0.62
CA VAL A 257 -0.20 -3.18 -1.30
C VAL A 257 1.01 -3.61 -0.47
N LEU A 258 1.84 -2.64 -0.05
CA LEU A 258 3.06 -2.90 0.72
C LEU A 258 2.77 -3.51 2.10
N TRP A 259 1.72 -3.04 2.76
CA TRP A 259 1.25 -3.62 4.02
C TRP A 259 0.76 -5.07 3.81
N ALA A 260 -0.03 -5.32 2.77
CA ALA A 260 -0.58 -6.63 2.50
C ALA A 260 0.50 -7.65 2.11
N THR A 261 1.50 -7.25 1.31
CA THR A 261 2.62 -8.12 0.92
C THR A 261 3.60 -8.36 2.06
N SER A 262 3.96 -7.33 2.83
CA SER A 262 4.92 -7.47 3.93
C SER A 262 4.40 -8.27 5.14
N THR A 263 3.08 -8.39 5.30
CA THR A 263 2.44 -9.16 6.37
C THR A 263 2.06 -10.59 5.95
N ASN A 264 2.44 -11.02 4.75
CA ASN A 264 2.02 -12.30 4.13
C ASN A 264 0.49 -12.44 4.06
N ARG A 265 -0.23 -11.32 3.90
CA ARG A 265 -1.68 -11.32 3.69
C ARG A 265 -2.03 -11.38 2.21
N TRP A 266 -1.11 -10.99 1.33
CA TRP A 266 -1.29 -10.99 -0.11
C TRP A 266 0.03 -11.31 -0.83
N LEU A 267 -0.01 -12.16 -1.87
CA LEU A 267 1.16 -12.55 -2.66
C LEU A 267 2.33 -13.12 -1.82
N SER A 268 2.00 -13.95 -0.83
CA SER A 268 2.99 -14.59 0.04
C SER A 268 3.89 -15.51 -0.76
N LYS A 269 5.18 -15.17 -0.90
CA LYS A 269 6.17 -16.12 -1.41
C LYS A 269 6.67 -16.98 -0.26
N PRO A 270 6.56 -18.32 -0.33
CA PRO A 270 7.26 -19.16 0.62
C PRO A 270 8.77 -18.89 0.52
N LEU A 271 9.45 -18.85 1.67
CA LEU A 271 10.92 -18.88 1.72
C LEU A 271 11.44 -19.98 0.79
N SER A 272 12.51 -19.69 0.05
CA SER A 272 13.09 -20.67 -0.88
C SER A 272 13.47 -21.95 -0.12
N ILE A 273 13.40 -23.11 -0.78
CA ILE A 273 13.76 -24.39 -0.14
C ILE A 273 15.18 -24.33 0.42
N ALA A 274 16.10 -23.67 -0.29
CA ALA A 274 17.47 -23.44 0.16
C ALA A 274 17.54 -22.61 1.45
N GLU A 275 16.77 -21.51 1.54
CA GLU A 275 16.76 -20.64 2.71
C GLU A 275 16.06 -21.31 3.91
N ARG A 276 15.02 -22.11 3.66
CA ARG A 276 14.41 -22.97 4.68
C ARG A 276 15.40 -24.00 5.22
N LEU A 277 16.11 -24.69 4.33
CA LEU A 277 17.17 -25.63 4.70
C LEU A 277 18.26 -24.93 5.51
N GLU A 278 18.74 -23.77 5.07
CA GLU A 278 19.78 -23.02 5.78
C GLU A 278 19.33 -22.64 7.20
N THR A 279 18.10 -22.14 7.35
CA THR A 279 17.56 -21.80 8.68
C THR A 279 17.38 -23.01 9.58
N ALA A 280 16.89 -24.14 9.04
CA ALA A 280 16.75 -25.39 9.79
C ALA A 280 18.12 -25.98 10.19
N THR A 281 19.10 -25.93 9.29
CA THR A 281 20.48 -26.34 9.55
C THR A 281 21.10 -25.47 10.64
N LYS A 282 20.98 -24.14 10.55
CA LYS A 282 21.47 -23.22 11.61
C LYS A 282 20.84 -23.50 12.97
N GLN A 283 19.53 -23.73 13.02
CA GLN A 283 18.85 -24.10 14.26
C GLN A 283 19.30 -25.47 14.80
N SER A 284 19.56 -26.43 13.91
CA SER A 284 20.06 -27.76 14.28
C SER A 284 21.50 -27.70 14.79
N GLU A 285 22.35 -26.89 14.17
CA GLU A 285 23.72 -26.65 14.64
C GLU A 285 23.72 -25.97 16.01
N ASP A 286 22.87 -24.96 16.22
CA ASP A 286 22.78 -24.24 17.48
C ASP A 286 22.27 -25.14 18.62
N THR A 287 21.28 -25.99 18.35
CA THR A 287 20.80 -26.99 19.33
C THR A 287 21.85 -28.07 19.60
N LEU A 288 22.54 -28.57 18.59
CA LEU A 288 23.62 -29.54 18.74
C LEU A 288 24.80 -28.98 19.53
N ASN A 289 25.17 -27.71 19.32
CA ASN A 289 26.19 -27.03 20.11
C ASN A 289 25.78 -26.88 21.58
N LYS A 290 24.51 -26.55 21.85
CA LYS A 290 23.97 -26.51 23.22
C LYS A 290 23.98 -27.89 23.87
N LEU A 291 23.62 -28.96 23.14
CA LEU A 291 23.67 -30.33 23.64
C LEU A 291 25.11 -30.79 23.93
N ARG A 292 26.07 -30.45 23.06
CA ARG A 292 27.49 -30.72 23.30
C ARG A 292 28.00 -29.98 24.54
N ALA A 293 27.65 -28.70 24.69
CA ALA A 293 28.00 -27.92 25.87
C ALA A 293 27.39 -28.53 27.14
N LEU A 294 26.12 -28.94 27.10
CA LEU A 294 25.46 -29.60 28.23
C LEU A 294 26.09 -30.96 28.54
N GLY A 295 26.50 -31.72 27.54
CA GLY A 295 27.24 -32.97 27.70
C GLY A 295 28.62 -32.76 28.33
N LEU A 296 29.34 -31.70 27.96
CA LEU A 296 30.61 -31.32 28.59
C LEU A 296 30.42 -30.86 30.04
N LEU A 297 29.37 -30.07 30.32
CA LEU A 297 29.00 -29.68 31.68
C LEU A 297 28.64 -30.89 32.53
N THR A 298 27.83 -31.81 32.00
CA THR A 298 27.44 -33.03 32.72
C THR A 298 28.64 -33.92 33.00
N ASN A 299 29.56 -34.06 32.03
CA ASN A 299 30.79 -34.82 32.21
C ASN A 299 31.75 -34.17 33.22
N SER A 300 31.90 -32.84 33.18
CA SER A 300 32.75 -32.13 34.14
C SER A 300 32.20 -32.22 35.56
N VAL A 301 30.89 -32.03 35.75
CA VAL A 301 30.21 -32.26 37.03
C VAL A 301 30.35 -33.70 37.50
N ASN A 302 30.25 -34.68 36.60
CA ASN A 302 30.43 -36.09 36.95
C ASN A 302 31.89 -36.45 37.30
N ARG A 303 32.88 -35.72 36.80
CA ARG A 303 34.30 -35.98 37.07
C ARG A 303 34.78 -35.33 38.35
N ASP A 304 34.29 -34.15 38.70
CA ASP A 304 34.64 -33.44 39.93
C ASP A 304 33.76 -33.90 41.11
N ALA A 305 34.39 -34.41 42.17
CA ALA A 305 33.68 -34.89 43.35
C ALA A 305 32.91 -33.78 44.10
N ALA A 306 33.43 -32.55 44.12
CA ALA A 306 32.77 -31.43 44.79
C ALA A 306 31.50 -31.01 44.04
N LEU A 307 31.58 -30.86 42.71
CA LEU A 307 30.42 -30.53 41.87
C LEU A 307 29.36 -31.64 41.88
N ARG A 308 29.80 -32.90 41.89
CA ARG A 308 28.89 -34.05 42.01
C ARG A 308 28.12 -34.01 43.32
N GLY A 309 28.80 -33.71 44.43
CA GLY A 309 28.18 -33.57 45.76
C GLY A 309 27.14 -32.44 45.80
N VAL A 310 27.44 -31.27 45.20
CA VAL A 310 26.47 -30.16 45.10
C VAL A 310 25.24 -30.56 44.29
N ARG A 311 25.43 -31.27 43.17
CA ARG A 311 24.31 -31.75 42.35
C ARG A 311 23.45 -32.77 43.11
N GLU A 312 24.07 -33.74 43.78
CA GLU A 312 23.35 -34.74 44.58
C GLU A 312 22.60 -34.10 45.75
N GLU A 313 23.22 -33.13 46.44
CA GLU A 313 22.56 -32.36 47.48
C GLU A 313 21.36 -31.61 46.94
N TYR A 314 21.52 -30.87 45.83
CA TYR A 314 20.42 -30.16 45.19
C TYR A 314 19.23 -31.09 44.89
N TRP A 315 19.47 -32.25 44.25
CA TRP A 315 18.39 -33.19 43.93
C TRP A 315 17.79 -33.85 45.17
N ARG A 316 18.58 -34.08 46.22
CA ARG A 316 18.08 -34.59 47.50
C ARG A 316 17.19 -33.55 48.19
N THR A 317 17.63 -32.29 48.24
CA THR A 317 16.87 -31.17 48.82
C THR A 317 15.59 -30.94 48.03
N GLU A 318 15.65 -30.90 46.69
CA GLU A 318 14.48 -30.74 45.83
C GLU A 318 13.48 -31.89 46.04
N GLY A 319 13.97 -33.13 46.11
CA GLY A 319 13.13 -34.29 46.38
C GLY A 319 12.45 -34.23 47.76
N GLN A 320 13.17 -33.74 48.78
CA GLN A 320 12.61 -33.54 50.13
C GLN A 320 11.57 -32.42 50.15
N ILE A 321 11.89 -31.26 49.57
CA ILE A 321 10.98 -30.11 49.46
C ILE A 321 9.72 -30.51 48.69
N MET A 322 9.87 -31.22 47.59
CA MET A 322 8.72 -31.67 46.79
C MET A 322 7.88 -32.70 47.54
N ALA A 323 8.51 -33.62 48.28
CA ALA A 323 7.78 -34.56 49.14
C ALA A 323 7.02 -33.84 50.26
N GLU A 324 7.61 -32.81 50.87
CA GLU A 324 6.97 -31.98 51.89
C GLU A 324 5.80 -31.17 51.30
N MET A 325 6.00 -30.51 50.15
CA MET A 325 4.93 -29.79 49.44
C MET A 325 3.78 -30.72 49.03
N VAL A 326 4.09 -31.94 48.58
CA VAL A 326 3.07 -32.95 48.25
C VAL A 326 2.37 -33.48 49.49
N GLN A 327 2.91 -33.33 50.70
CA GLN A 327 2.25 -33.72 51.95
C GLN A 327 1.38 -32.60 52.55
N ASP A 328 1.52 -31.36 52.08
CA ASP A 328 0.67 -30.24 52.49
C ASP A 328 -0.80 -30.52 52.13
N GLU A 329 -1.69 -30.35 53.10
CA GLU A 329 -3.12 -30.62 52.97
C GLU A 329 -3.76 -29.76 51.86
N ALA A 330 -3.33 -28.51 51.71
CA ALA A 330 -3.84 -27.64 50.66
C ALA A 330 -3.43 -28.11 49.26
N VAL A 331 -2.20 -28.61 49.11
CA VAL A 331 -1.66 -29.07 47.83
C VAL A 331 -2.23 -30.45 47.46
N THR A 332 -2.32 -31.37 48.42
CA THR A 332 -2.96 -32.67 48.23
C THR A 332 -4.43 -32.55 47.85
N GLU A 333 -5.17 -31.66 48.48
CA GLU A 333 -6.58 -31.41 48.13
C GLU A 333 -6.69 -30.90 46.68
N GLN A 334 -5.79 -30.02 46.26
CA GLN A 334 -5.76 -29.50 44.90
C GLN A 334 -5.33 -30.57 43.87
N ILE A 335 -4.33 -31.38 44.18
CA ILE A 335 -3.91 -32.54 43.36
C ILE A 335 -5.07 -33.52 43.21
N ASN A 336 -5.71 -33.91 44.31
CA ASN A 336 -6.86 -34.82 44.31
C ASN A 336 -8.04 -34.24 43.54
N ARG A 337 -8.27 -32.92 43.63
CA ARG A 337 -9.31 -32.23 42.86
C ARG A 337 -9.07 -32.26 41.36
N VAL A 338 -7.80 -32.17 40.93
CA VAL A 338 -7.42 -32.26 39.51
C VAL A 338 -7.47 -33.71 39.04
N ILE A 339 -6.96 -34.66 39.83
CA ILE A 339 -7.00 -36.11 39.54
C ILE A 339 -8.43 -36.60 39.40
N ASN A 340 -9.33 -36.24 40.31
CA ASN A 340 -10.75 -36.62 40.25
C ASN A 340 -11.49 -36.02 39.05
N LYS A 341 -10.95 -34.95 38.46
CA LYS A 341 -11.48 -34.31 37.24
C LYS A 341 -10.79 -34.78 35.97
N MET A 342 -9.69 -35.52 36.06
CA MET A 342 -8.99 -36.06 34.90
C MET A 342 -9.63 -37.37 34.47
N ASP A 343 -10.00 -37.43 33.19
CA ASP A 343 -10.41 -38.67 32.54
C ASP A 343 -9.16 -39.44 32.10
N PHE A 344 -8.78 -40.44 32.90
CA PHE A 344 -7.64 -41.30 32.63
C PHE A 344 -7.78 -42.11 31.34
N SER A 345 -9.01 -42.42 30.92
CA SER A 345 -9.26 -43.18 29.68
C SER A 345 -9.01 -42.31 28.45
N ALA A 346 -9.48 -41.06 28.48
CA ALA A 346 -9.19 -40.07 27.44
C ALA A 346 -7.69 -39.72 27.39
N LEU A 347 -7.01 -39.67 28.55
CA LEU A 347 -5.58 -39.41 28.62
C LEU A 347 -4.76 -40.56 27.99
N GLN A 348 -5.10 -41.81 28.30
CA GLN A 348 -4.43 -42.98 27.71
C GLN A 348 -4.61 -43.03 26.19
N GLY A 349 -5.80 -42.70 25.68
CA GLY A 349 -6.05 -42.56 24.25
C GLY A 349 -5.19 -41.48 23.60
N ARG A 350 -5.08 -40.30 24.23
CA ARG A 350 -4.23 -39.19 23.74
C ARG A 350 -2.74 -39.52 23.76
N VAL A 351 -2.26 -40.26 24.76
CA VAL A 351 -0.85 -40.71 24.82
C VAL A 351 -0.56 -41.70 23.70
N GLY A 352 -1.49 -42.63 23.44
CA GLY A 352 -1.40 -43.53 22.28
C GLY A 352 -1.35 -42.76 20.95
N GLU A 353 -2.24 -41.79 20.77
CA GLU A 353 -2.29 -40.96 19.56
C GLU A 353 -1.01 -40.13 19.35
N VAL A 354 -0.42 -39.59 20.43
CA VAL A 354 0.85 -38.86 20.36
C VAL A 354 2.02 -39.80 20.07
N ALA A 355 2.07 -40.97 20.70
CA ALA A 355 3.11 -41.96 20.46
C ALA A 355 3.05 -42.49 19.01
N ASP A 356 1.85 -42.81 18.53
CA ASP A 356 1.60 -43.21 17.14
C ASP A 356 1.93 -42.08 16.16
N GLY A 357 1.64 -40.83 16.52
CA GLY A 357 2.02 -39.65 15.73
C GLY A 357 3.53 -39.46 15.62
N ILE A 358 4.28 -39.68 16.71
CA ILE A 358 5.75 -39.62 16.71
C ILE A 358 6.34 -40.77 15.89
N LEU A 359 5.87 -41.99 16.10
CA LEU A 359 6.31 -43.17 15.34
C LEU A 359 6.04 -42.99 13.84
N LYS A 360 4.84 -42.53 13.48
CA LYS A 360 4.48 -42.24 12.09
C LYS A 360 5.32 -41.11 11.48
N GLY A 361 5.71 -40.13 12.28
CA GLY A 361 6.66 -39.09 11.87
C GLY A 361 8.07 -39.63 11.59
N ILE A 362 8.55 -40.55 12.45
CA ILE A 362 9.85 -41.22 12.28
C ILE A 362 9.83 -42.16 11.06
N ASP A 363 8.77 -42.94 10.88
CA ASP A 363 8.60 -43.83 9.72
C ASP A 363 8.45 -43.05 8.41
N GLY A 364 7.78 -41.89 8.45
CA GLY A 364 7.69 -40.98 7.31
C GLY A 364 9.04 -40.39 6.89
N LEU A 365 9.90 -40.06 7.85
CA LEU A 365 11.28 -39.63 7.58
C LEU A 365 12.12 -40.76 6.98
N ARG A 366 11.96 -41.98 7.49
CA ARG A 366 12.66 -43.16 6.95
C ARG A 366 12.21 -43.52 5.53
N ALA A 367 10.91 -43.45 5.24
CA ALA A 367 10.37 -43.67 3.90
C ALA A 367 10.87 -42.60 2.90
N SER A 368 10.98 -41.34 3.33
CA SER A 368 11.53 -40.27 2.49
C SER A 368 13.02 -40.45 2.19
N GLN A 369 13.80 -41.04 3.10
CA GLN A 369 15.21 -41.38 2.83
C GLN A 369 15.34 -42.53 1.83
N ILE A 370 14.49 -43.55 1.91
CA ILE A 370 14.53 -44.70 0.98
C ILE A 370 14.15 -44.30 -0.45
N VAL A 371 13.20 -43.37 -0.62
CA VAL A 371 12.81 -42.86 -1.96
C VAL A 371 13.92 -42.00 -2.58
N VAL A 372 14.65 -41.22 -1.78
CA VAL A 372 15.81 -40.44 -2.26
C VAL A 372 16.97 -41.36 -2.66
N GLU A 373 17.14 -42.48 -1.97
CA GLU A 373 18.19 -43.47 -2.28
C GLU A 373 17.88 -44.26 -3.56
N SER A 374 16.60 -44.53 -3.85
CA SER A 374 16.19 -45.17 -5.12
C SER A 374 16.27 -44.26 -6.35
N ASP A 375 15.95 -42.96 -6.21
CA ASP A 375 16.04 -41.97 -7.30
C ASP A 375 17.49 -41.58 -7.65
N MET A 376 18.47 -41.96 -6.82
CA MET A 376 19.90 -41.76 -7.09
C MET A 376 20.57 -42.99 -7.70
N SER A 377 19.86 -44.11 -7.82
CA SER A 377 20.37 -45.38 -8.36
C SER A 377 19.85 -45.74 -9.76
N ASP A 378 19.03 -44.87 -10.36
CA ASP A 378 18.71 -44.82 -11.81
C ASP A 378 19.40 -43.60 -12.44
#